data_AF-A0A7D7QCJ5-F1
#
_entry.id   AF-A0A7D7QCJ5-F1
#
_cell.length_a   1.000
_cell.length_b   1.000
_cell.length_c   1.000
_cell.angle_alpha   90.00
_cell.angle_beta   90.00
_cell.angle_gamma   90.00
#
_symmetry.space_group_name_H-M   'P 1'
#
loop_
_entity.id
_entity.type
_entity.pdbx_description
1 polymer ?
#
loop_
_entity_poly.entity_id
_entity_poly.type
_entity_poly.pdbx_seq_one_letter_code
_entity_poly.pdbx_strand_id
1 'polypeptide(L)'
;MKLAPLLTSVALVGFFTVWDAPLKAINPLLVQASAAEELSVAQKLDLLTKNKGQIGSGDQLRRFFFTDLEPIGIQPGGAGHVVNLYNKANNVTFAYCSHYDVIVAVKKGKVTKFEPSEVK
;
A
#
# COMPACT_ATOMS: atom_id res chain seq x y z
N MET A 1 -55.93 -27.35 17.15
CA MET A 1 -54.78 -28.27 17.34
C MET A 1 -54.00 -28.37 16.03
N LYS A 2 -52.73 -27.98 16.01
CA LYS A 2 -51.62 -28.65 15.28
C LYS A 2 -50.34 -27.81 15.45
N LEU A 3 -49.46 -28.31 16.31
CA LEU A 3 -48.04 -27.96 16.35
C LEU A 3 -47.36 -28.69 15.19
N ALA A 4 -46.60 -27.97 14.36
CA ALA A 4 -45.71 -28.55 13.37
C ALA A 4 -44.25 -28.33 13.83
N PRO A 5 -43.44 -29.38 13.98
CA PRO A 5 -42.10 -29.30 14.54
C PRO A 5 -40.99 -29.22 13.46
N LEU A 6 -39.93 -28.49 13.82
CA LEU A 6 -38.50 -28.82 13.79
C LEU A 6 -37.82 -29.40 12.53
N LEU A 7 -36.67 -28.76 12.25
CA LEU A 7 -35.39 -29.33 11.78
C LEU A 7 -35.29 -29.76 10.31
N THR A 8 -34.87 -28.83 9.47
CA THR A 8 -34.19 -29.16 8.21
C THR A 8 -32.70 -29.35 8.50
N SER A 9 -32.31 -30.61 8.67
CA SER A 9 -30.92 -31.06 8.75
C SER A 9 -30.20 -30.82 7.42
N VAL A 10 -29.15 -29.99 7.41
CA VAL A 10 -28.22 -29.91 6.28
C VAL A 10 -27.28 -31.10 6.36
N ALA A 11 -27.49 -32.09 5.48
CA ALA A 11 -26.56 -33.20 5.31
C ALA A 11 -25.31 -32.71 4.57
N LEU A 12 -24.22 -32.47 5.30
CA LEU A 12 -22.89 -32.30 4.74
C LEU A 12 -22.33 -33.69 4.42
N VAL A 13 -22.64 -34.21 3.23
CA VAL A 13 -22.01 -35.42 2.70
C VAL A 13 -20.80 -34.97 1.88
N GLY A 14 -19.63 -35.33 2.39
CA GLY A 14 -18.35 -35.01 1.77
C GLY A 14 -18.13 -35.70 0.43
N PHE A 15 -17.27 -35.08 -0.39
CA PHE A 15 -16.51 -35.76 -1.42
C PHE A 15 -15.07 -35.26 -1.35
N PHE A 16 -14.21 -36.04 -0.71
CA PHE A 16 -12.78 -36.02 -1.00
C PHE A 16 -12.60 -36.78 -2.32
N THR A 17 -12.65 -36.07 -3.44
CA THR A 17 -12.09 -36.57 -4.70
C THR A 17 -10.76 -35.87 -4.90
N VAL A 18 -9.68 -36.64 -4.75
CA VAL A 18 -8.36 -36.30 -5.25
C VAL A 18 -8.50 -36.18 -6.77
N TRP A 19 -8.76 -34.97 -7.25
CA TRP A 19 -8.71 -34.67 -8.68
C TRP A 19 -7.53 -33.73 -8.92
N ASP A 20 -6.48 -34.33 -9.47
CA ASP A 20 -5.38 -33.65 -10.14
C ASP A 20 -5.88 -33.10 -11.48
N ALA A 21 -6.88 -32.23 -11.43
CA ALA A 21 -7.37 -31.47 -12.56
C ALA A 21 -6.70 -30.09 -12.48
N PRO A 22 -6.03 -29.62 -13.55
CA PRO A 22 -5.39 -28.32 -13.51
C PRO A 22 -6.49 -27.27 -13.34
N LEU A 23 -6.54 -26.64 -12.16
CA LEU A 23 -7.37 -25.48 -11.80
C LEU A 23 -7.41 -24.39 -12.90
N LYS A 24 -6.41 -24.39 -13.78
CA LYS A 24 -6.30 -23.57 -14.99
C LYS A 24 -7.49 -23.71 -15.97
N ALA A 25 -8.20 -24.83 -15.96
CA ALA A 25 -9.34 -25.08 -16.85
C ALA A 25 -10.70 -24.62 -16.29
N ILE A 26 -10.81 -24.41 -14.98
CA ILE A 26 -12.12 -24.19 -14.31
C ILE A 26 -12.47 -22.70 -14.23
N ASN A 27 -11.49 -21.82 -14.04
CA ASN A 27 -11.65 -20.37 -14.23
C ASN A 27 -10.29 -19.66 -14.18
N PRO A 28 -9.81 -18.99 -15.25
CA PRO A 28 -8.58 -18.19 -15.16
C PRO A 28 -8.69 -17.05 -14.13
N LEU A 29 -9.91 -16.61 -13.78
CA LEU A 29 -10.15 -15.56 -12.78
C LEU A 29 -9.88 -16.01 -11.33
N LEU A 30 -9.91 -17.32 -11.04
CA LEU A 30 -9.60 -17.83 -9.69
C LEU A 30 -8.09 -17.80 -9.38
N VAL A 31 -7.24 -17.88 -10.41
CA VAL A 31 -5.79 -17.73 -10.27
C VAL A 31 -5.38 -16.26 -10.19
N GLN A 32 -6.18 -15.36 -10.75
CA GLN A 32 -5.90 -13.92 -10.78
C GLN A 32 -6.19 -13.21 -9.45
N ALA A 33 -6.91 -13.83 -8.51
CA ALA A 33 -7.16 -13.27 -7.18
C ALA A 33 -5.92 -13.22 -6.28
N SER A 34 -4.86 -13.99 -6.59
CA SER A 34 -3.66 -14.13 -5.76
C SER A 34 -2.42 -13.43 -6.33
N ALA A 35 -2.51 -12.92 -7.56
CA ALA A 35 -1.48 -12.09 -8.16
C ALA A 35 -1.98 -10.64 -8.15
N ALA A 36 -1.94 -10.00 -6.98
CA ALA A 36 -1.89 -8.55 -6.99
C ALA A 36 -0.69 -8.18 -7.85
N GLU A 37 -0.92 -7.59 -9.03
CA GLU A 37 0.16 -7.08 -9.87
C GLU A 37 1.04 -6.19 -9.00
N GLU A 38 2.26 -6.65 -8.70
CA GLU A 38 3.21 -5.84 -7.99
C GLU A 38 3.50 -4.63 -8.86
N LEU A 39 2.97 -3.48 -8.45
CA LEU A 39 3.21 -2.21 -9.12
C LEU A 39 4.72 -2.01 -9.26
N SER A 40 5.15 -1.66 -10.47
CA SER A 40 6.52 -1.27 -10.71
C SER A 40 6.89 -0.08 -9.81
N VAL A 41 8.18 0.07 -9.50
CA VAL A 41 8.70 1.21 -8.72
C VAL A 41 8.25 2.55 -9.31
N ALA A 42 8.28 2.68 -10.63
CA ALA A 42 7.86 3.90 -11.32
C ALA A 42 6.38 4.22 -11.06
N GLN A 43 5.50 3.21 -11.10
CA GLN A 43 4.08 3.36 -10.77
C GLN A 43 3.87 3.72 -9.29
N LYS A 44 4.62 3.09 -8.38
CA LYS A 44 4.58 3.43 -6.94
C LYS A 44 4.94 4.91 -6.72
N LEU A 45 6.02 5.39 -7.35
CA LEU A 45 6.45 6.79 -7.26
C LEU A 45 5.42 7.76 -7.87
N ASP A 46 4.84 7.39 -9.00
CA ASP A 46 3.79 8.18 -9.65
C ASP A 46 2.54 8.31 -8.77
N LEU A 47 2.10 7.21 -8.13
CA LEU A 47 0.99 7.24 -7.17
C LEU A 47 1.29 8.12 -5.96
N LEU A 48 2.49 8.02 -5.36
CA LEU A 48 2.87 8.88 -4.24
C LEU A 48 2.95 10.36 -4.64
N THR A 49 3.39 10.65 -5.86
CA THR A 49 3.48 12.02 -6.38
C THR A 49 2.08 12.59 -6.63
N LYS A 50 1.16 11.78 -7.16
CA LYS A 50 -0.24 12.16 -7.38
C LYS A 50 -1.01 12.40 -6.09
N ASN A 51 -0.79 11.56 -5.08
CA ASN A 51 -1.48 11.63 -3.80
C ASN A 51 -0.77 12.53 -2.78
N LYS A 52 0.24 13.29 -3.22
CA LYS A 52 0.97 14.23 -2.37
C LYS A 52 0.01 15.22 -1.70
N GLY A 53 0.18 15.42 -0.39
CA GLY A 53 -0.67 16.30 0.42
C GLY A 53 -2.03 15.70 0.80
N GLN A 54 -2.38 14.50 0.30
CA GLN A 54 -3.59 13.80 0.72
C GLN A 54 -3.33 12.96 1.96
N ILE A 55 -4.31 12.93 2.87
CA ILE A 55 -4.30 12.10 4.08
C ILE A 55 -4.10 10.63 3.69
N GLY A 56 -3.16 9.95 4.34
CA GLY A 56 -2.84 8.54 4.08
C GLY A 56 -1.77 8.32 3.00
N SER A 57 -1.26 9.37 2.35
CA SER A 57 -0.09 9.26 1.46
C SER A 57 1.16 8.80 2.21
N GLY A 58 1.28 9.10 3.51
CA GLY A 58 2.31 8.56 4.39
C GLY A 58 2.22 7.04 4.58
N ASP A 59 1.00 6.50 4.76
CA ASP A 59 0.78 5.05 4.78
C ASP A 59 1.17 4.39 3.46
N GLN A 60 0.80 5.00 2.34
CA GLN A 60 1.21 4.52 1.01
C GLN A 60 2.74 4.48 0.87
N LEU A 61 3.45 5.51 1.34
CA LEU A 61 4.92 5.55 1.33
C LEU A 61 5.52 4.37 2.10
N ARG A 62 5.02 4.14 3.32
CA ARG A 62 5.48 3.03 4.17
C ARG A 62 5.18 1.69 3.50
N ARG A 63 3.99 1.48 2.96
CA ARG A 63 3.62 0.24 2.26
C ARG A 63 4.50 -0.05 1.04
N PHE A 64 4.97 0.99 0.35
CA PHE A 64 5.78 0.82 -0.85
C PHE A 64 7.27 0.69 -0.58
N PHE A 65 7.80 1.36 0.45
CA PHE A 65 9.25 1.54 0.61
C PHE A 65 9.76 1.45 2.07
N PHE A 66 9.00 0.92 3.03
CA PHE A 66 9.35 0.93 4.47
C PHE A 66 10.81 0.55 4.79
N THR A 67 11.34 -0.49 4.14
CA THR A 67 12.70 -1.00 4.40
C THR A 67 13.81 -0.17 3.75
N ASP A 68 13.46 0.66 2.77
CA ASP A 68 14.41 1.34 1.89
C ASP A 68 14.54 2.84 2.19
N LEU A 69 13.85 3.34 3.22
CA LEU A 69 13.80 4.74 3.59
C LEU A 69 14.80 5.04 4.72
N GLU A 70 15.76 5.90 4.41
CA GLU A 70 16.75 6.42 5.34
C GLU A 70 16.35 7.84 5.77
N PRO A 71 16.19 8.13 7.07
CA PRO A 71 16.00 9.51 7.54
C PRO A 71 17.29 10.31 7.39
N ILE A 72 17.26 11.40 6.62
CA ILE A 72 18.44 12.22 6.30
C ILE A 72 18.36 13.66 6.79
N GLY A 73 17.22 14.07 7.35
CA GLY A 73 17.04 15.41 7.89
C GLY A 73 15.64 15.63 8.45
N ILE A 74 15.50 16.66 9.29
CA ILE A 74 14.22 17.14 9.81
C ILE A 74 14.19 18.65 9.62
N GLN A 75 13.04 19.18 9.22
CA GLN A 75 12.83 20.61 9.09
C GLN A 75 11.40 21.00 9.44
N PRO A 76 11.14 22.28 9.76
CA PRO A 76 9.79 22.81 9.81
C PRO A 76 9.10 22.68 8.44
N GLY A 77 7.84 22.29 8.43
CA GLY A 77 7.04 22.09 7.22
C GLY A 77 5.69 21.43 7.51
N GLY A 78 4.74 21.53 6.60
CA GLY A 78 3.35 21.12 6.81
C GLY A 78 2.76 21.83 8.03
N ALA A 79 2.04 21.08 8.88
CA ALA A 79 1.59 21.55 10.19
C ALA A 79 2.52 21.13 11.34
N GLY A 80 3.83 21.35 11.17
CA GLY A 80 4.81 21.17 12.23
C GLY A 80 6.18 20.88 11.67
N HIS A 81 6.53 19.59 11.63
CA HIS A 81 7.82 19.12 11.17
C HIS A 81 7.65 18.06 10.09
N VAL A 82 8.57 18.08 9.14
CA VAL A 82 8.71 17.04 8.12
C VAL A 82 10.05 16.36 8.26
N VAL A 83 10.04 15.05 8.09
CA VAL A 83 11.25 14.21 8.04
C VAL A 83 11.55 13.95 6.58
N ASN A 84 12.77 14.25 6.17
CA ASN A 84 13.26 13.96 4.83
C ASN A 84 13.77 12.52 4.80
N LEU A 85 13.06 11.67 4.07
CA LEU A 85 13.32 10.24 3.94
C LEU A 85 13.90 9.96 2.55
N TYR A 86 15.13 9.46 2.49
CA TYR A 86 15.81 9.14 1.25
C TYR A 86 15.70 7.64 0.94
N ASN A 87 15.22 7.33 -0.27
CA ASN A 87 15.26 6.00 -0.83
C ASN A 87 16.52 5.83 -1.67
N LYS A 88 17.47 5.03 -1.17
CA LYS A 88 18.76 4.79 -1.84
C LYS A 88 18.62 3.98 -3.13
N ALA A 89 17.69 3.03 -3.18
CA ALA A 89 17.47 2.18 -4.36
C ALA A 89 16.94 3.01 -5.56
N ASN A 90 16.10 4.00 -5.28
CA ASN A 90 15.40 4.78 -6.31
C ASN A 90 15.99 6.18 -6.52
N ASN A 91 16.93 6.59 -5.67
CA ASN A 91 17.52 7.93 -5.65
C ASN A 91 16.43 9.02 -5.58
N VAL A 92 15.52 8.91 -4.62
CA VAL A 92 14.40 9.84 -4.38
C VAL A 92 14.34 10.19 -2.90
N THR A 93 14.12 11.47 -2.59
CA THR A 93 13.79 11.92 -1.24
C THR A 93 12.32 12.33 -1.16
N PHE A 94 11.68 11.94 -0.05
CA PHE A 94 10.33 12.31 0.32
C PHE A 94 10.37 13.20 1.57
N ALA A 95 9.62 14.30 1.57
CA ALA A 95 9.36 15.06 2.79
C ALA A 95 8.06 14.55 3.42
N TYR A 96 8.18 13.85 4.53
CA TYR A 96 7.07 13.19 5.22
C TYR A 96 6.68 13.97 6.48
N CYS A 97 5.43 14.41 6.55
CA CYS A 97 4.83 15.01 7.75
C CYS A 97 4.18 13.91 8.60
N SER A 98 4.76 13.62 9.76
CA SER A 98 4.24 12.61 10.68
C SER A 98 2.93 13.00 11.34
N HIS A 99 2.64 14.30 11.45
CA HIS A 99 1.46 14.80 12.16
C HIS A 99 0.14 14.47 11.43
N TYR A 100 0.14 14.53 10.09
CA TYR A 100 -1.03 14.21 9.27
C TYR A 100 -0.85 12.95 8.42
N ASP A 101 0.26 12.23 8.60
CA ASP A 101 0.62 11.07 7.78
C ASP A 101 0.56 11.38 6.27
N VAL A 102 1.21 12.47 5.87
CA VAL A 102 1.21 12.95 4.47
C VAL A 102 2.61 13.16 3.93
N ILE A 103 2.79 12.93 2.64
CA ILE A 103 3.97 13.38 1.90
C ILE A 103 3.68 14.79 1.37
N VAL A 104 4.54 15.76 1.69
CA VAL A 104 4.38 17.15 1.22
C VAL A 104 5.26 17.48 0.00
N ALA A 105 6.39 16.78 -0.14
CA ALA A 105 7.33 16.96 -1.25
C ALA A 105 7.96 15.64 -1.68
N VAL A 106 8.27 15.54 -2.96
CA VAL A 106 8.99 14.41 -3.57
C VAL A 106 10.01 14.99 -4.54
N LYS A 107 11.27 14.58 -4.45
CA LYS A 107 12.33 15.08 -5.32
C LYS A 107 13.36 13.99 -5.60
N LYS A 108 13.87 13.97 -6.83
CA LYS A 108 14.95 13.05 -7.21
C LYS A 108 16.28 13.53 -6.63
N GLY A 109 17.13 12.62 -6.21
CA GLY A 109 18.38 12.90 -5.52
C GLY A 109 18.28 12.73 -4.01
N LYS A 110 19.42 12.88 -3.33
CA LYS A 110 19.51 12.95 -1.86
C LYS A 110 19.37 14.41 -1.42
N VAL A 111 18.21 14.76 -0.86
CA VAL A 111 17.87 16.14 -0.46
C VAL A 111 17.76 16.23 1.06
N THR A 112 18.80 16.75 1.73
CA THR A 112 18.80 16.88 3.19
C THR A 112 17.86 17.97 3.70
N LYS A 113 17.61 18.99 2.87
CA LYS A 113 16.68 20.09 3.16
C LYS A 113 15.93 20.52 1.90
N PHE A 114 14.60 20.52 1.96
CA PHE A 114 13.74 21.06 0.91
C PHE A 114 13.55 22.56 1.07
N GLU A 115 13.20 23.24 -0.02
CA GLU A 115 12.83 24.65 0.05
C GLU A 115 11.56 24.81 0.90
N PRO A 116 11.46 25.86 1.73
CA PRO A 116 10.28 26.09 2.57
C PRO A 116 8.97 26.20 1.78
N SER A 117 9.03 26.56 0.49
CA SER A 117 7.87 26.56 -0.41
C SER A 117 7.42 25.18 -0.85
N GLU A 118 8.30 24.17 -0.83
CA GLU A 118 8.01 22.79 -1.25
C GLU A 118 7.35 21.97 -0.12
N VAL A 119 7.54 22.36 1.14
CA VAL A 119 7.11 21.61 2.34
C VAL A 119 5.97 22.30 3.11
N LYS A 120 4.98 22.83 2.40
CA LYS A 120 3.82 23.52 3.00
C LYS A 120 2.63 22.59 3.22
#